data_AF-A0A2D6KEU6-F1
#
_entry.id   AF-A0A2D6KEU6-F1
#
_cell.length_a   1.000
_cell.length_b   1.000
_cell.length_c   1.000
_cell.angle_alpha   90.00
_cell.angle_beta   90.00
_cell.angle_gamma   90.00
#
_symmetry.space_group_name_H-M   'P 1'
#
loop_
_entity.id
_entity.type
_entity.pdbx_description
1 polymer ?
#
loop_
_entity_poly.entity_id
_entity_poly.type
_entity_poly.pdbx_seq_one_letter_code
_entity_poly.pdbx_strand_id
1 'polypeptide(L)'
;MELKMAEEKMDKKMEEKKADNVESKKVEEKKMENKADKNEVGKSKASDKDKKEDSKKEDGASKKEAVKKDDKNKKAEAVINGKDVRISTKQAVAVCNFIRNKNIDRALGDLEEVRKMKRAIPMKGEIPHRKGSIMSGRYMKNATGEFIGLLKGLKANATANELELEKVKIFCMANVAARPRRRFGRKKFKRTHVQIKLIPSVEIKDK
;
A
#
# COMPACT_ATOMS: atom_id res chain seq x y z
N MET A 1 55.74 -1.34 4.79
CA MET A 1 55.15 -2.66 5.08
C MET A 1 53.76 -2.55 5.69
N GLU A 2 53.47 -1.54 6.50
CA GLU A 2 52.18 -1.40 7.20
C GLU A 2 50.97 -1.11 6.30
N LEU A 3 51.14 -0.39 5.19
CA LEU A 3 50.04 -0.09 4.25
C LEU A 3 49.56 -1.32 3.47
N LYS A 4 50.47 -2.23 3.08
CA LYS A 4 50.11 -3.50 2.42
C LYS A 4 49.36 -4.45 3.37
N MET A 5 49.74 -4.44 4.65
CA MET A 5 49.02 -5.20 5.69
C MET A 5 47.63 -4.63 6.00
N ALA A 6 47.38 -3.34 5.71
CA ALA A 6 46.08 -2.72 5.87
C ALA A 6 45.13 -3.07 4.70
N GLU A 7 45.63 -3.10 3.46
CA GLU A 7 44.86 -3.52 2.27
C GLU A 7 44.45 -5.00 2.35
N GLU A 8 45.37 -5.90 2.71
CA GLU A 8 45.06 -7.33 2.91
C GLU A 8 44.03 -7.59 4.02
N LYS A 9 43.99 -6.72 5.05
CA LYS A 9 42.98 -6.78 6.12
C LYS A 9 41.62 -6.25 5.66
N MET A 10 41.58 -5.32 4.70
CA MET A 10 40.32 -4.84 4.11
C MET A 10 39.74 -5.86 3.13
N ASP A 11 40.58 -6.53 2.34
CA ASP A 11 40.13 -7.57 1.40
C ASP A 11 39.60 -8.81 2.11
N LYS A 12 40.26 -9.28 3.18
CA LYS A 12 39.73 -10.37 4.03
C LYS A 12 38.38 -10.02 4.67
N LYS A 13 38.19 -8.76 5.07
CA LYS A 13 36.89 -8.27 5.61
C LYS A 13 35.79 -8.18 4.55
N MET A 14 36.15 -8.04 3.27
CA MET A 14 35.19 -8.07 2.16
C MET A 14 34.86 -9.50 1.74
N GLU A 15 35.79 -10.45 1.84
CA GLU A 15 35.53 -11.89 1.63
C GLU A 15 34.65 -12.50 2.73
N GLU A 16 34.89 -12.20 4.00
CA GLU A 16 34.03 -12.65 5.11
C GLU A 16 32.59 -12.12 4.98
N LYS A 17 32.44 -10.84 4.61
CA LYS A 17 31.11 -10.25 4.34
C LYS A 17 30.41 -10.83 3.10
N LYS A 18 31.17 -11.34 2.12
CA LYS A 18 30.60 -12.07 0.97
C LYS A 18 30.19 -13.49 1.38
N ALA A 19 30.94 -14.16 2.25
CA ALA A 19 30.58 -15.47 2.79
C ALA A 19 29.29 -15.41 3.65
N ASP A 20 29.15 -14.43 4.53
CA ASP A 20 27.95 -14.23 5.36
C ASP A 20 26.68 -13.95 4.51
N ASN A 21 26.84 -13.31 3.35
CA ASN A 21 25.76 -13.00 2.41
C ASN A 21 25.36 -14.22 1.53
N VAL A 22 26.31 -15.13 1.29
CA VAL A 22 26.04 -16.40 0.60
C VAL A 22 25.38 -17.39 1.55
N GLU A 23 25.75 -17.41 2.83
CA GLU A 23 25.18 -18.30 3.84
C GLU A 23 23.75 -17.88 4.23
N SER A 24 23.46 -16.57 4.28
CA SER A 24 22.11 -16.05 4.49
C SER A 24 21.15 -16.32 3.30
N LYS A 25 21.63 -16.27 2.04
CA LYS A 25 20.83 -16.66 0.86
C LYS A 25 20.54 -18.16 0.79
N LYS A 26 21.50 -19.00 1.21
CA LYS A 26 21.34 -20.48 1.23
C LYS A 26 20.34 -20.96 2.30
N VAL A 27 20.16 -20.18 3.38
CA VAL A 27 19.13 -20.41 4.41
C VAL A 27 17.75 -19.91 3.96
N GLU A 28 17.69 -18.91 3.08
CA GLU A 28 16.44 -18.38 2.51
C GLU A 28 15.86 -19.31 1.44
N GLU A 29 16.70 -19.90 0.58
CA GLU A 29 16.28 -20.94 -0.39
C GLU A 29 15.80 -22.23 0.30
N LYS A 30 16.51 -22.71 1.34
CA LYS A 30 16.08 -23.89 2.13
C LYS A 30 14.80 -23.69 2.96
N LYS A 31 14.39 -22.44 3.18
CA LYS A 31 13.11 -22.12 3.85
C LYS A 31 11.94 -21.96 2.88
N MET A 32 12.20 -21.74 1.60
CA MET A 32 11.16 -21.69 0.56
C MET A 32 10.76 -23.08 0.06
N GLU A 33 11.64 -24.09 0.14
CA GLU A 33 11.30 -25.48 -0.21
C GLU A 33 10.51 -26.22 0.89
N ASN A 34 10.72 -25.93 2.17
CA ASN A 34 10.06 -26.64 3.28
C ASN A 34 8.64 -26.14 3.64
N LYS A 35 8.05 -25.23 2.85
CA LYS A 35 6.72 -24.65 3.13
C LYS A 35 5.68 -24.89 2.03
N ALA A 36 6.05 -25.64 0.98
CA ALA A 36 5.13 -26.04 -0.08
C ALA A 36 4.39 -27.37 0.17
N ASP A 37 4.80 -28.19 1.15
CA ASP A 37 4.14 -29.47 1.45
C ASP A 37 3.69 -29.61 2.91
N LYS A 38 2.58 -28.95 3.26
CA LYS A 38 1.62 -29.39 4.29
C LYS A 38 0.22 -28.84 3.97
N ASN A 39 -0.38 -29.33 2.89
CA ASN A 39 -1.81 -29.70 2.84
C ASN A 39 -2.13 -30.28 1.46
N GLU A 40 -1.91 -31.57 1.28
CA GLU A 40 -2.88 -32.48 0.65
C GLU A 40 -2.45 -33.94 0.90
N VAL A 41 -2.92 -34.47 2.04
CA VAL A 41 -3.09 -35.91 2.26
C VAL A 41 -4.60 -36.17 2.13
N GLY A 42 -5.11 -37.01 1.23
CA GLY A 42 -4.45 -37.73 0.15
C GLY A 42 -5.45 -38.52 -0.72
N LYS A 43 -4.96 -38.97 -1.88
CA LYS A 43 -5.46 -40.15 -2.60
C LYS A 43 -4.35 -40.77 -3.47
N SER A 44 -3.81 -41.89 -3.00
CA SER A 44 -3.19 -43.04 -3.71
C SER A 44 -2.09 -42.87 -4.79
N LYS A 45 -0.92 -43.44 -4.46
CA LYS A 45 -0.06 -44.40 -5.22
C LYS A 45 0.62 -44.02 -6.56
N ALA A 46 1.96 -44.05 -6.50
CA ALA A 46 2.93 -44.84 -7.31
C ALA A 46 3.69 -44.21 -8.51
N SER A 47 4.99 -44.58 -8.53
CA SER A 47 6.01 -44.73 -9.60
C SER A 47 6.94 -43.58 -10.04
N ASP A 48 8.23 -43.82 -9.80
CA ASP A 48 9.49 -43.26 -10.35
C ASP A 48 9.60 -43.25 -11.89
N LYS A 49 10.25 -42.22 -12.48
CA LYS A 49 11.60 -42.28 -13.14
C LYS A 49 11.99 -41.04 -13.98
N ASP A 50 13.16 -40.50 -13.65
CA ASP A 50 14.28 -39.92 -14.44
C ASP A 50 14.14 -39.07 -15.73
N LYS A 51 14.80 -37.88 -15.67
CA LYS A 51 15.69 -37.15 -16.62
C LYS A 51 15.38 -37.09 -18.14
N LYS A 52 15.36 -35.87 -18.73
CA LYS A 52 16.51 -35.17 -19.41
C LYS A 52 16.05 -33.92 -20.20
N GLU A 53 17.00 -32.99 -20.40
CA GLU A 53 16.93 -31.63 -20.96
C GLU A 53 16.63 -31.48 -22.47
N ASP A 54 16.12 -30.28 -22.80
CA ASP A 54 16.28 -29.43 -24.01
C ASP A 54 15.82 -29.86 -25.42
N SER A 55 14.88 -29.08 -26.02
CA SER A 55 15.12 -28.26 -27.23
C SER A 55 13.87 -27.52 -27.78
N LYS A 56 14.01 -26.17 -27.89
CA LYS A 56 13.61 -25.21 -28.95
C LYS A 56 12.23 -25.22 -29.69
N LYS A 57 11.66 -23.99 -29.74
CA LYS A 57 10.90 -23.29 -30.82
C LYS A 57 9.44 -23.75 -31.05
N GLU A 58 8.44 -22.92 -31.38
CA GLU A 58 8.31 -21.54 -31.84
C GLU A 58 6.82 -21.10 -31.66
N ASP A 59 6.60 -19.79 -31.57
CA ASP A 59 5.43 -19.01 -32.01
C ASP A 59 3.98 -19.35 -31.58
N GLY A 60 3.40 -18.39 -30.85
CA GLY A 60 1.98 -18.33 -30.54
C GLY A 60 1.54 -16.90 -30.25
N ALA A 61 1.51 -16.06 -31.29
CA ALA A 61 0.88 -14.75 -31.27
C ALA A 61 -0.63 -14.87 -30.99
N SER A 62 -1.03 -14.81 -29.72
CA SER A 62 -2.43 -14.68 -29.33
C SER A 62 -2.78 -13.21 -29.18
N LYS A 63 -3.30 -12.66 -30.30
CA LYS A 63 -4.26 -11.57 -30.43
C LYS A 63 -4.60 -10.85 -29.11
N LYS A 64 -4.03 -9.67 -28.88
CA LYS A 64 -4.69 -8.65 -28.05
C LYS A 64 -5.91 -8.18 -28.84
N GLU A 65 -7.04 -8.82 -28.58
CA GLU A 65 -8.34 -8.33 -29.01
C GLU A 65 -8.49 -6.90 -28.52
N ALA A 66 -8.60 -5.99 -29.48
CA ALA A 66 -9.00 -4.62 -29.25
C ALA A 66 -10.43 -4.65 -28.71
N VAL A 67 -10.55 -4.70 -27.39
CA VAL A 67 -11.80 -4.45 -26.69
C VAL A 67 -12.27 -3.06 -27.14
N LYS A 68 -13.39 -3.05 -27.86
CA LYS A 68 -14.09 -1.84 -28.30
C LYS A 68 -14.20 -0.91 -27.09
N LYS A 69 -13.58 0.27 -27.21
CA LYS A 69 -13.78 1.34 -26.24
C LYS A 69 -15.20 1.82 -26.43
N ASP A 70 -16.13 1.26 -25.66
CA ASP A 70 -17.41 1.91 -25.44
C ASP A 70 -17.10 3.35 -25.02
N ASP A 71 -17.72 4.31 -25.69
CA ASP A 71 -17.62 5.75 -25.39
C ASP A 71 -18.20 6.01 -23.99
N LYS A 72 -17.42 5.66 -22.97
CA LYS A 72 -17.70 6.00 -21.59
C LYS A 72 -17.52 7.49 -21.51
N ASN A 73 -18.64 8.22 -21.42
CA ASN A 73 -18.68 9.65 -21.11
C ASN A 73 -17.63 9.97 -20.05
N LYS A 74 -16.53 10.59 -20.49
CA LYS A 74 -15.39 10.95 -19.65
C LYS A 74 -15.90 11.94 -18.61
N LYS A 75 -15.77 11.59 -17.34
CA LYS A 75 -16.22 12.45 -16.25
C LYS A 75 -15.10 13.43 -15.92
N ALA A 76 -15.44 14.71 -15.83
CA ALA A 76 -14.51 15.76 -15.37
C ALA A 76 -14.06 15.56 -13.91
N GLU A 77 -14.74 14.70 -13.15
CA GLU A 77 -14.43 14.40 -11.76
C GLU A 77 -14.05 12.94 -11.56
N ALA A 78 -12.98 12.70 -10.79
CA ALA A 78 -12.68 11.39 -10.24
C ALA A 78 -13.17 11.30 -8.78
N VAL A 79 -13.99 10.29 -8.51
CA VAL A 79 -14.57 10.04 -7.19
C VAL A 79 -14.32 8.59 -6.81
N ILE A 80 -14.05 8.35 -5.53
CA ILE A 80 -14.05 7.01 -4.95
C ILE A 80 -14.85 7.01 -3.64
N ASN A 81 -15.67 5.98 -3.47
CA ASN A 81 -16.52 5.80 -2.30
C ASN A 81 -16.16 4.48 -1.60
N GLY A 82 -15.57 4.57 -0.42
CA GLY A 82 -15.40 3.44 0.49
C GLY A 82 -16.65 3.26 1.33
N LYS A 83 -17.44 2.21 1.06
CA LYS A 83 -18.65 1.88 1.84
C LYS A 83 -18.30 0.92 3.00
N ASP A 84 -18.89 1.14 4.17
CA ASP A 84 -18.77 0.28 5.37
C ASP A 84 -17.34 -0.14 5.77
N VAL A 85 -16.39 0.79 5.61
CA VAL A 85 -14.99 0.56 5.92
C VAL A 85 -14.83 0.28 7.42
N ARG A 86 -13.94 -0.66 7.78
CA ARG A 86 -13.71 -1.16 9.16
C ARG A 86 -12.90 -0.20 10.03
N ILE A 87 -13.20 1.10 9.97
CA ILE A 87 -12.49 2.16 10.69
C ILE A 87 -13.44 2.90 11.63
N SER A 88 -12.86 3.53 12.65
CA SER A 88 -13.56 4.50 13.50
C SER A 88 -13.74 5.84 12.80
N THR A 89 -14.94 6.43 12.88
CA THR A 89 -15.22 7.77 12.30
C THR A 89 -14.23 8.83 12.74
N LYS A 90 -13.91 8.91 14.03
CA LYS A 90 -12.91 9.86 14.56
C LYS A 90 -11.53 9.71 13.91
N GLN A 91 -11.11 8.48 13.61
CA GLN A 91 -9.83 8.23 12.95
C GLN A 91 -9.91 8.60 11.47
N ALA A 92 -10.99 8.22 10.79
CA ALA A 92 -11.20 8.56 9.38
C ALA A 92 -11.26 10.08 9.15
N VAL A 93 -11.91 10.84 10.04
CA VAL A 93 -11.95 12.31 9.97
C VAL A 93 -10.55 12.92 10.13
N ALA A 94 -9.75 12.43 11.07
CA ALA A 94 -8.38 12.91 11.27
C ALA A 94 -7.50 12.63 10.04
N VAL A 95 -7.61 11.43 9.45
CA VAL A 95 -6.90 11.08 8.20
C VAL A 95 -7.39 11.97 7.05
N CYS A 96 -8.69 12.16 6.87
CA CYS A 96 -9.24 13.04 5.84
C CYS A 96 -8.71 14.47 5.97
N ASN A 97 -8.70 15.03 7.19
CA ASN A 97 -8.15 16.37 7.42
C ASN A 97 -6.66 16.44 7.10
N PHE A 98 -5.92 15.36 7.38
CA PHE A 98 -4.49 15.30 7.11
C PHE A 98 -4.14 15.21 5.62
N ILE A 99 -4.99 14.57 4.79
CA ILE A 99 -4.77 14.44 3.34
C ILE A 99 -5.46 15.52 2.51
N ARG A 100 -6.40 16.28 3.09
CA ARG A 100 -7.14 17.33 2.39
C ARG A 100 -6.18 18.37 1.80
N ASN A 101 -6.48 18.82 0.58
CA ASN A 101 -5.71 19.82 -0.17
C ASN A 101 -4.29 19.39 -0.60
N LYS A 102 -3.91 18.12 -0.40
CA LYS A 102 -2.65 17.57 -0.89
C LYS A 102 -2.83 16.96 -2.27
N ASN A 103 -1.73 16.85 -3.00
CA ASN A 103 -1.62 16.04 -4.21
C ASN A 103 -1.66 14.56 -3.84
N ILE A 104 -2.13 13.71 -4.76
CA ILE A 104 -2.30 12.27 -4.52
C ILE A 104 -0.99 11.60 -4.11
N ASP A 105 0.09 11.88 -4.83
CA ASP A 105 1.39 11.22 -4.58
C ASP A 105 2.01 11.65 -3.25
N ARG A 106 1.89 12.93 -2.90
CA ARG A 106 2.30 13.44 -1.58
C ARG A 106 1.48 12.80 -0.45
N ALA A 107 0.17 12.68 -0.64
CA ALA A 107 -0.71 12.06 0.35
C ALA A 107 -0.37 10.57 0.56
N LEU A 108 -0.04 9.83 -0.51
CA LEU A 108 0.41 8.44 -0.41
C LEU A 108 1.72 8.32 0.38
N GLY A 109 2.74 9.13 0.06
CA GLY A 109 4.01 9.14 0.79
C GLY A 109 3.84 9.44 2.27
N ASP A 110 3.08 10.48 2.60
CA ASP A 110 2.78 10.86 3.98
C ASP A 110 2.08 9.73 4.76
N LEU A 111 1.12 9.05 4.15
CA LEU A 111 0.41 7.94 4.77
C LEU A 111 1.33 6.72 4.96
N GLU A 112 2.25 6.44 4.05
CA GLU A 112 3.23 5.37 4.22
C GLU A 112 4.19 5.64 5.40
N GLU A 113 4.59 6.89 5.61
CA GLU A 113 5.36 7.29 6.78
C GLU A 113 4.59 7.11 8.08
N VAL A 114 3.30 7.47 8.09
CA VAL A 114 2.42 7.22 9.24
C VAL A 114 2.30 5.73 9.53
N ARG A 115 2.19 4.89 8.48
CA ARG A 115 2.14 3.44 8.62
C ARG A 115 3.43 2.89 9.24
N LYS A 116 4.58 3.46 8.86
CA LYS A 116 5.91 3.18 9.44
C LYS A 116 6.14 3.84 10.81
N MET A 117 5.14 4.51 11.38
CA MET A 117 5.21 5.23 12.66
C MET A 117 6.25 6.36 12.71
N LYS A 118 6.68 6.87 11.56
CA LYS A 118 7.63 7.99 11.47
C LYS A 118 6.94 9.34 11.69
N ARG A 119 5.70 9.45 11.21
CA ARG A 119 4.90 10.69 11.26
C ARG A 119 3.58 10.47 11.96
N ALA A 120 3.23 11.34 12.92
CA ALA A 120 1.98 11.25 13.66
C ALA A 120 0.87 12.04 12.95
N ILE A 121 -0.36 11.53 12.98
CA ILE A 121 -1.53 12.28 12.51
C ILE A 121 -2.05 13.15 13.65
N PRO A 122 -2.22 14.46 13.45
CA PRO A 122 -2.76 15.35 14.46
C PRO A 122 -4.22 14.98 14.74
N MET A 123 -4.58 14.90 16.03
CA MET A 123 -5.93 14.54 16.42
C MET A 123 -6.29 15.27 17.73
N LYS A 124 -7.48 15.89 17.75
CA LYS A 124 -7.97 16.62 18.93
C LYS A 124 -8.57 15.68 19.99
N GLY A 125 -8.37 16.04 21.26
CA GLY A 125 -8.93 15.38 22.45
C GLY A 125 -7.87 14.83 23.39
N GLU A 126 -8.30 13.94 24.30
CA GLU A 126 -7.46 13.25 25.29
C GLU A 126 -6.54 12.21 24.63
N ILE A 127 -5.47 12.70 23.98
CA ILE A 127 -4.50 11.86 23.28
C ILE A 127 -3.11 12.28 23.74
N PRO A 128 -2.20 11.31 23.95
CA PRO A 128 -0.83 11.63 24.31
C PRO A 128 -0.17 12.56 23.28
N HIS A 129 0.61 13.50 23.81
CA HIS A 129 1.48 14.35 22.99
C HIS A 129 2.47 13.49 22.19
N ARG A 130 2.83 13.96 21.00
CA ARG A 130 3.79 13.28 20.12
C ARG A 130 4.88 14.25 19.71
N LYS A 131 6.07 13.70 19.44
CA LYS A 131 7.21 14.47 18.96
C LYS A 131 6.88 15.13 17.62
N GLY A 132 7.14 16.43 17.52
CA GLY A 132 6.95 17.24 16.30
C GLY A 132 6.18 18.54 16.58
N SER A 133 5.80 19.24 15.52
CA SER A 133 5.02 20.49 15.56
C SER A 133 3.53 20.27 15.90
N ILE A 134 3.21 19.20 16.62
CA ILE A 134 1.84 18.78 16.90
C ILE A 134 1.66 18.71 18.41
N MET A 135 0.61 19.38 18.91
CA MET A 135 0.21 19.25 20.31
C MET A 135 -0.13 17.79 20.62
N SER A 136 -1.12 17.18 19.95
CA SER A 136 -1.51 15.80 20.20
C SER A 136 -1.77 15.00 18.91
N GLY A 137 -1.43 13.71 18.93
CA GLY A 137 -1.53 12.88 17.72
C GLY A 137 -1.36 11.38 17.94
N ARG A 138 -1.72 10.59 16.92
CA ARG A 138 -1.61 9.12 16.96
C ARG A 138 -1.17 8.54 15.61
N TYR A 139 -0.49 7.40 15.66
CA TYR A 139 -0.17 6.58 14.49
C TYR A 139 -1.36 5.65 14.19
N MET A 140 -2.12 5.92 13.13
CA MET A 140 -3.37 5.22 12.84
C MET A 140 -3.20 4.08 11.84
N LYS A 141 -2.41 3.05 12.17
CA LYS A 141 -2.03 1.96 11.25
C LYS A 141 -3.18 1.39 10.42
N ASN A 142 -4.28 1.00 11.08
CA ASN A 142 -5.43 0.38 10.40
C ASN A 142 -6.14 1.36 9.46
N ALA A 143 -6.35 2.61 9.91
CA ALA A 143 -7.02 3.62 9.09
C ALA A 143 -6.18 3.96 7.86
N THR A 144 -4.90 4.23 8.07
CA THR A 144 -3.92 4.53 7.03
C THR A 144 -3.88 3.43 5.95
N GLY A 145 -3.92 2.15 6.34
CA GLY A 145 -3.92 1.03 5.39
C GLY A 145 -5.09 1.07 4.40
N GLU A 146 -6.31 1.28 4.88
CA GLU A 146 -7.50 1.36 4.04
C GLU A 146 -7.47 2.61 3.13
N PHE A 147 -7.03 3.76 3.67
CA PHE A 147 -6.93 5.00 2.90
C PHE A 147 -5.90 4.92 1.77
N ILE A 148 -4.78 4.21 1.97
CA ILE A 148 -3.81 3.95 0.89
C ILE A 148 -4.48 3.18 -0.25
N GLY A 149 -5.29 2.16 0.07
CA GLY A 149 -6.06 1.41 -0.93
C GLY A 149 -7.02 2.31 -1.73
N LEU A 150 -7.77 3.16 -1.02
CA LEU A 150 -8.70 4.12 -1.65
C LEU A 150 -7.97 5.15 -2.53
N LEU A 151 -6.84 5.68 -2.10
CA LEU A 151 -6.08 6.66 -2.89
C LEU A 151 -5.44 6.03 -4.15
N LYS A 152 -4.99 4.78 -4.08
CA LYS A 152 -4.52 4.05 -5.27
C LYS A 152 -5.66 3.86 -6.28
N GLY A 153 -6.85 3.48 -5.82
CA GLY A 153 -8.04 3.41 -6.67
C GLY A 153 -8.43 4.78 -7.25
N LEU A 154 -8.32 5.85 -6.47
CA LEU A 154 -8.59 7.20 -6.93
C LEU A 154 -7.60 7.64 -8.03
N LYS A 155 -6.32 7.31 -7.88
CA LYS A 155 -5.29 7.54 -8.91
C LYS A 155 -5.64 6.83 -10.21
N ALA A 156 -6.02 5.55 -10.12
CA ALA A 156 -6.43 4.77 -11.30
C ALA A 156 -7.66 5.38 -11.99
N ASN A 157 -8.66 5.84 -11.23
CA ASN A 157 -9.83 6.52 -11.78
C ASN A 157 -9.47 7.84 -12.45
N ALA A 158 -8.56 8.61 -11.86
CA ALA A 158 -8.08 9.85 -12.45
C ALA A 158 -7.36 9.62 -13.78
N THR A 159 -6.52 8.60 -13.86
CA THR A 159 -5.83 8.22 -15.11
C THR A 159 -6.82 7.73 -16.18
N ALA A 160 -7.84 6.96 -15.79
CA ALA A 160 -8.89 6.52 -16.70
C ALA A 160 -9.73 7.67 -17.25
N ASN A 161 -9.92 8.72 -16.46
CA ASN A 161 -10.61 9.95 -16.87
C ASN A 161 -9.68 10.99 -17.52
N GLU A 162 -8.39 10.66 -17.76
CA GLU A 162 -7.38 11.56 -18.35
C GLU A 162 -7.21 12.89 -17.60
N LEU A 163 -7.40 12.86 -16.27
CA LEU A 163 -7.22 14.05 -15.43
C LEU A 163 -5.74 14.32 -15.18
N GLU A 164 -5.34 15.58 -15.30
CA GLU A 164 -4.00 16.04 -14.93
C GLU A 164 -3.84 16.02 -13.40
N LEU A 165 -3.01 15.11 -12.89
CA LEU A 165 -2.83 14.89 -11.45
C LEU A 165 -2.21 16.09 -10.70
N GLU A 166 -1.53 16.98 -11.41
CA GLU A 166 -0.83 18.13 -10.84
C GLU A 166 -1.77 19.29 -10.51
N LYS A 167 -2.82 19.50 -11.32
CA LYS A 167 -3.78 20.60 -11.18
C LYS A 167 -4.99 20.25 -10.32
N VAL A 168 -4.86 19.21 -9.49
CA VAL A 168 -5.97 18.62 -8.78
C VAL A 168 -5.61 18.38 -7.33
N LYS A 169 -6.54 18.70 -6.44
CA LYS A 169 -6.42 18.55 -4.99
C LYS A 169 -7.41 17.53 -4.46
N ILE A 170 -7.01 16.83 -3.40
CA ILE A 170 -7.87 15.87 -2.71
C ILE A 170 -8.89 16.59 -1.83
N PHE A 171 -10.16 16.30 -2.06
CA PHE A 171 -11.25 16.53 -1.11
C PHE A 171 -11.63 15.21 -0.44
N CYS A 172 -11.69 15.20 0.89
CA CYS A 172 -12.00 14.01 1.67
C CYS A 172 -13.06 14.30 2.73
N MET A 173 -14.08 13.44 2.75
CA MET A 173 -15.16 13.45 3.70
C MET A 173 -15.36 12.03 4.28
N ALA A 174 -15.57 11.95 5.59
CA ALA A 174 -15.83 10.70 6.28
C ALA A 174 -17.11 10.81 7.11
N ASN A 175 -18.04 9.89 6.89
CA ASN A 175 -19.36 9.85 7.52
C ASN A 175 -19.52 8.55 8.33
N VAL A 176 -20.44 8.59 9.30
CA VAL A 176 -20.83 7.41 10.07
C VAL A 176 -21.55 6.43 9.14
N ALA A 177 -21.16 5.16 9.18
CA ALA A 177 -21.83 4.10 8.43
C ALA A 177 -22.73 3.25 9.33
N ALA A 178 -23.50 2.34 8.72
CA ALA A 178 -24.29 1.36 9.45
C ALA A 178 -23.39 0.52 10.36
N ARG A 179 -23.73 0.46 11.65
CA ARG A 179 -22.90 -0.19 12.68
C ARG A 179 -23.56 -1.50 13.14
N PRO A 180 -23.14 -2.67 12.61
CA PRO A 180 -23.69 -3.94 13.05
C PRO A 180 -23.38 -4.15 14.54
N ARG A 181 -24.29 -4.83 15.24
CA ARG A 181 -24.09 -5.20 16.64
C ARG A 181 -23.11 -6.38 16.74
N ARG A 182 -22.33 -6.41 17.82
CA ARG A 182 -21.48 -7.55 18.19
C ARG A 182 -22.34 -8.67 18.79
N ARG A 183 -21.73 -9.83 19.02
CA ARG A 183 -22.34 -10.95 19.75
C ARG A 183 -22.94 -10.45 21.07
N PHE A 184 -24.18 -10.87 21.37
CA PHE A 184 -24.97 -10.45 22.53
C PHE A 184 -25.39 -8.97 22.58
N GLY A 185 -25.28 -8.22 21.47
CA GLY A 185 -25.96 -6.92 21.29
C GLY A 185 -25.41 -5.73 22.07
N ARG A 186 -24.57 -5.94 23.10
CA ARG A 186 -24.11 -4.88 24.03
C ARG A 186 -23.21 -3.81 23.38
N LYS A 187 -22.44 -4.16 22.35
CA LYS A 187 -21.49 -3.25 21.69
C LYS A 187 -21.74 -3.23 20.18
N LYS A 188 -21.55 -2.09 19.54
CA LYS A 188 -21.62 -1.94 18.08
C LYS A 188 -20.21 -1.96 17.47
N PHE A 189 -20.07 -2.53 16.28
CA PHE A 189 -18.86 -2.36 15.49
C PHE A 189 -18.73 -0.91 15.01
N LYS A 190 -17.50 -0.47 14.77
CA LYS A 190 -17.24 0.83 14.14
C LYS A 190 -17.16 0.62 12.64
N ARG A 191 -17.92 1.43 11.91
CA ARG A 191 -17.95 1.47 10.44
C ARG A 191 -18.04 2.92 9.99
N THR A 192 -17.41 3.20 8.85
CA THR A 192 -17.33 4.52 8.23
C THR A 192 -17.56 4.46 6.74
N HIS A 193 -18.33 5.41 6.21
CA HIS A 193 -18.34 5.70 4.79
C HIS A 193 -17.29 6.77 4.53
N VAL A 194 -16.45 6.57 3.52
CA VAL A 194 -15.42 7.53 3.13
C VAL A 194 -15.66 7.90 1.68
N GLN A 195 -15.73 9.19 1.41
CA GLN A 195 -15.81 9.72 0.07
C GLN A 195 -14.57 10.59 -0.19
N ILE A 196 -13.85 10.26 -1.25
CA ILE A 196 -12.72 11.05 -1.72
C ILE A 196 -13.03 11.51 -3.14
N LYS A 197 -12.95 12.81 -3.36
CA LYS A 197 -13.17 13.45 -4.64
C LYS A 197 -11.92 14.24 -5.03
N LEU A 198 -11.72 14.38 -6.32
CA LEU A 198 -10.74 15.27 -6.90
C LEU A 198 -11.41 16.58 -7.29
N ILE A 199 -10.87 17.69 -6.79
CA ILE A 199 -11.32 19.04 -7.09
C ILE A 199 -10.19 19.75 -7.85
N PRO A 200 -10.48 20.51 -8.93
CA PRO A 200 -9.47 21.32 -9.59
C PRO A 200 -8.85 22.32 -8.60
N SER A 201 -7.53 22.47 -8.64
CA SER A 201 -6.86 23.52 -7.90
C SER A 201 -7.18 24.86 -8.55
N VAL A 202 -8.07 25.63 -7.92
CA VAL A 202 -8.25 27.03 -8.29
C VAL A 202 -6.99 27.77 -7.86
N GLU A 203 -6.16 28.15 -8.82
CA GLU A 203 -5.10 29.12 -8.60
C GLU A 203 -5.78 30.47 -8.39
N ILE A 204 -5.83 30.91 -7.14
CA ILE A 204 -6.23 32.27 -6.83
C ILE A 204 -5.03 33.12 -7.25
N LYS A 205 -5.14 33.79 -8.40
CA LYS A 205 -4.23 34.87 -8.77
C LYS A 205 -4.58 36.03 -7.84
N ASP A 206 -3.78 36.19 -6.80
CA ASP A 206 -3.87 37.36 -5.92
C ASP A 206 -3.67 38.62 -6.80
N LYS A 207 -4.67 39.51 -6.79
CA LYS A 207 -4.64 40.82 -7.45
C LYS A 207 -3.91 41.83 -6.59
#